data_AF-A0A2V2F094-F1
#
_entry.id   AF-A0A2V2F094-F1
#
_cell.length_a   1.000
_cell.length_b   1.000
_cell.length_c   1.000
_cell.angle_alpha   90.00
_cell.angle_beta   90.00
_cell.angle_gamma   90.00
#
_symmetry.space_group_name_H-M   'P 1'
#
loop_
_entity.id
_entity.type
_entity.pdbx_description
1 polymer ?
#
loop_
_entity_poly.entity_id
_entity_poly.type
_entity_poly.pdbx_seq_one_letter_code
_entity_poly.pdbx_strand_id
1 'polypeptide(L)' 'MSKKKVYLLAALAMITATVVEVLFAHPHHHNWWDTLPGFDVLFGVLGCAVLIIAAKKIVGPLIQKREDYYEGGEDE' A
#
# COMPACT_ATOMS: atom_id res chain seq x y z
N MET A 1 -21.58 -3.35 1.76
CA MET A 1 -20.96 -4.07 0.63
C MET A 1 -20.20 -5.29 1.19
N SER A 2 -20.37 -6.49 0.64
CA SER A 2 -19.68 -7.69 1.18
C SER A 2 -18.17 -7.62 0.92
N LYS A 3 -17.34 -8.10 1.85
CA LYS A 3 -15.87 -8.17 1.71
C LYS A 3 -15.45 -8.79 0.37
N LYS A 4 -16.15 -9.85 -0.05
CA LYS A 4 -15.93 -10.50 -1.35
C LYS A 4 -16.13 -9.56 -2.53
N LYS A 5 -17.19 -8.73 -2.48
CA LYS A 5 -17.49 -7.72 -3.52
C LYS A 5 -16.41 -6.63 -3.54
N VAL A 6 -15.89 -6.24 -2.39
CA VAL A 6 -14.82 -5.22 -2.30
C VAL A 6 -13.54 -5.74 -2.96
N TYR A 7 -13.12 -6.96 -2.63
CA TYR A 7 -11.94 -7.56 -3.26
C TYR A 7 -12.11 -7.76 -4.77
N LEU A 8 -13.30 -8.16 -5.23
CA LEU A 8 -13.59 -8.27 -6.66
C LEU A 8 -13.52 -6.92 -7.38
N LEU A 9 -14.08 -5.85 -6.81
CA LEU A 9 -13.98 -4.52 -7.43
C LEU A 9 -12.54 -4.00 -7.45
N ALA A 10 -11.76 -4.23 -6.39
CA ALA A 10 -10.35 -3.84 -6.36
C ALA A 10 -9.53 -4.59 -7.42
N ALA A 11 -9.74 -5.90 -7.55
CA ALA A 11 -9.10 -6.72 -8.59
C ALA A 11 -9.49 -6.25 -9.99
N LEU A 12 -10.78 -5.98 -10.23
CA LEU A 12 -11.26 -5.45 -11.51
C LEU A 12 -10.62 -4.10 -11.84
N ALA A 13 -10.54 -3.18 -10.88
CA ALA A 13 -9.93 -1.87 -11.07
C ALA A 13 -8.45 -1.98 -11.44
N MET A 14 -7.69 -2.87 -10.79
CA MET A 14 -6.28 -3.13 -11.12
C MET A 14 -6.12 -3.67 -12.54
N ILE A 15 -6.94 -4.65 -12.93
CA ILE A 15 -6.92 -5.22 -14.29
C ILE A 15 -7.25 -4.13 -15.32
N THR A 16 -8.30 -3.33 -15.08
CA THR A 16 -8.66 -2.24 -15.99
C THR A 16 -7.54 -1.22 -16.12
N ALA A 17 -6.89 -0.83 -15.01
CA ALA A 17 -5.76 0.09 -15.04
C ALA A 17 -4.61 -0.45 -15.90
N THR A 18 -4.22 -1.72 -15.72
CA THR A 18 -3.17 -2.35 -16.53
C THR A 18 -3.56 -2.47 -18.01
N VAL A 19 -4.83 -2.76 -18.32
CA VAL A 19 -5.30 -2.79 -19.72
C VAL A 19 -5.23 -1.41 -20.35
N VAL A 20 -5.62 -0.35 -19.64
CA VAL A 20 -5.52 1.03 -20.13
C VAL A 20 -4.06 1.40 -20.37
N GLU A 21 -3.17 1.05 -19.44
CA GLU A 21 -1.72 1.25 -19.59
C GLU A 21 -1.19 0.58 -20.87
N VAL A 22 -1.47 -0.70 -21.07
CA VAL A 22 -1.02 -1.44 -22.27
C VAL A 22 -1.53 -0.83 -23.58
N LEU A 23 -2.78 -0.35 -23.59
CA LEU A 23 -3.41 0.15 -24.82
C LEU A 23 -3.05 1.60 -25.15
N PHE A 24 -2.78 2.43 -24.14
CA PHE A 24 -2.66 3.87 -24.31
C PHE A 24 -1.32 4.46 -23.86
N ALA A 25 -0.53 3.76 -23.04
CA ALA A 25 0.78 4.26 -22.65
C ALA A 25 1.70 4.24 -23.87
N HIS A 26 2.11 5.43 -24.32
CA HIS A 26 3.12 5.55 -25.36
C HIS A 26 4.46 4.99 -24.84
N PRO A 27 5.23 4.28 -25.67
CA PRO A 27 6.53 3.73 -25.31
C PRO A 27 7.57 4.83 -25.06
N HIS A 28 7.53 5.41 -23.87
CA HIS A 28 8.56 6.29 -23.34
C HIS A 28 9.40 5.52 -22.32
N HIS A 29 10.07 4.47 -22.77
CA HIS A 29 10.93 3.66 -21.90
C HIS A 29 12.17 4.50 -21.52
N HIS A 30 12.13 5.13 -20.35
CA HIS A 30 13.30 5.80 -19.78
C HIS A 30 14.02 4.86 -18.82
N ASN A 31 13.27 3.98 -18.17
CA ASN A 31 13.78 3.00 -17.23
C ASN A 31 13.38 1.58 -17.65
N TRP A 32 14.06 0.59 -17.08
CA TRP A 32 13.83 -0.82 -17.40
C TRP A 32 12.48 -1.33 -16.89
N TRP A 33 11.94 -0.78 -15.80
CA TRP A 33 10.64 -1.19 -15.25
C TRP A 33 9.46 -0.69 -16.09
N ASP A 34 9.63 0.37 -16.88
CA ASP A 34 8.63 0.88 -17.82
C ASP A 34 8.34 -0.13 -18.97
N THR A 35 9.20 -1.15 -19.12
CA THR A 35 9.00 -2.24 -20.08
C THR A 35 8.09 -3.35 -19.57
N LEU A 36 7.78 -3.35 -18.26
CA LEU A 36 6.92 -4.34 -17.64
C LEU A 36 5.50 -3.78 -17.52
N PRO A 37 4.52 -4.28 -18.29
CA PRO A 37 3.16 -3.79 -18.21
C PRO A 37 2.55 -4.03 -16.82
N GLY A 38 1.94 -3.01 -16.24
CA GLY A 38 1.33 -3.08 -14.92
C GLY A 38 2.33 -2.97 -13.78
N PHE A 39 3.58 -2.56 -14.05
CA PHE A 39 4.57 -2.29 -13.01
C PHE A 39 4.05 -1.26 -12.00
N ASP A 40 3.39 -0.20 -12.44
CA ASP A 40 2.87 0.86 -11.55
C ASP A 40 1.80 0.33 -10.59
N VAL A 41 0.91 -0.54 -11.07
CA VAL A 41 -0.10 -1.19 -10.24
C VAL A 41 0.55 -2.08 -9.19
N LEU A 42 1.53 -2.89 -9.60
CA LEU A 42 2.28 -3.75 -8.68
C LEU A 42 3.06 -2.94 -7.66
N PHE A 43 3.74 -1.88 -8.10
CA PHE A 43 4.54 -1.00 -7.26
C PHE A 43 3.66 -0.25 -6.26
N GLY A 44 2.51 0.26 -6.67
CA GLY A 44 1.56 0.92 -5.77
C GLY A 44 1.02 -0.01 -4.70
N VAL A 45 0.59 -1.22 -5.07
CA VAL A 45 0.04 -2.20 -4.11
C VAL A 45 1.14 -2.71 -3.17
N LEU A 46 2.27 -3.13 -3.72
CA LEU A 46 3.36 -3.67 -2.92
C LEU A 46 3.99 -2.59 -2.05
N GLY A 47 4.22 -1.39 -2.59
CA GLY A 47 4.75 -0.25 -1.86
C GLY A 47 3.85 0.13 -0.69
N CYS A 48 2.53 0.18 -0.90
CA CYS A 48 1.59 0.44 0.18
C CYS A 48 1.60 -0.67 1.24
N ALA A 49 1.64 -1.94 0.83
CA ALA A 49 1.75 -3.06 1.76
C ALA A 49 3.04 -2.99 2.60
N VAL A 50 4.18 -2.68 1.97
CA VAL A 50 5.47 -2.47 2.63
C VAL A 50 5.38 -1.33 3.63
N LEU A 51 4.78 -0.19 3.26
CA LEU A 51 4.60 0.95 4.17
C LEU A 51 3.74 0.58 5.38
N ILE A 52 2.63 -0.14 5.19
CA ILE A 52 1.77 -0.61 6.29
C ILE A 52 2.56 -1.52 7.24
N ILE A 53 3.34 -2.45 6.69
CA ILE A 53 4.15 -3.38 7.50
C ILE A 53 5.24 -2.60 8.25
N ALA A 54 5.96 -1.71 7.58
CA ALA A 54 7.00 -0.88 8.19
C ALA A 54 6.44 0.00 9.31
N ALA A 55 5.29 0.64 9.07
CA ALA A 55 4.59 1.43 10.06
C ALA A 55 4.23 0.60 11.30
N LYS A 56 3.71 -0.62 11.11
CA LYS A 56 3.28 -1.48 12.21
C LYS A 56 4.45 -2.13 12.97
N LYS A 57 5.53 -2.50 12.27
CA LYS A 57 6.62 -3.30 12.84
C LYS A 57 7.82 -2.49 13.30
N ILE A 58 8.07 -1.34 12.70
CA ILE A 58 9.24 -0.50 12.99
C ILE A 58 8.77 0.76 13.72
N VAL A 59 7.89 1.54 13.09
CA VAL A 59 7.50 2.85 13.60
C VAL A 59 6.64 2.72 14.87
N GLY A 60 5.68 1.78 14.87
CA GLY A 60 4.80 1.51 16.01
C GLY A 60 5.58 1.28 17.29
N PRO A 61 6.43 0.25 17.39
CA PRO A 61 7.23 0.00 18.59
C PRO A 61 8.21 1.13 18.95
N LEU A 62 8.67 1.90 17.97
CA LEU A 62 9.62 2.99 18.21
C LEU A 62 8.95 4.24 18.82
N ILE A 63 7.74 4.57 18.40
CA ILE A 63 7.04 5.81 18.77
C ILE A 63 5.96 5.57 19.83
N GLN A 64 5.35 4.38 19.87
CA GLN A 64 4.29 4.08 20.83
C GLN A 64 4.85 4.06 22.25
N LYS A 65 4.21 4.85 23.10
CA LYS A 65 4.49 4.88 24.52
C LYS A 65 3.84 3.70 25.22
N ARG A 66 4.46 3.24 26.30
CA ARG A 66 3.84 2.26 27.18
C ARG A 66 2.55 2.83 27.77
N GLU A 67 1.56 1.97 27.95
CA GLU A 67 0.22 2.37 28.41
C GLU A 67 0.24 3.01 29.81
N ASP A 68 1.22 2.64 30.63
CA ASP A 68 1.45 3.12 32.01
C ASP A 68 2.08 4.52 32.13
N TYR A 69 2.48 5.14 31.01
CA TYR A 69 3.35 6.33 31.07
C TYR A 69 2.68 7.57 31.72
N TYR A 70 1.35 7.66 31.73
CA TYR A 70 0.63 8.80 32.31
C TYR A 70 -0.16 8.45 33.58
N GLU A 71 -0.08 7.22 34.09
CA GLU A 71 -0.77 6.80 35.32
C GLU A 71 -0.09 7.32 36.61
N GLY A 72 1.03 8.05 36.51
CA GLY A 72 1.77 8.57 37.66
C GLY A 72 1.20 9.83 38.31
N GLY A 73 -0.10 9.86 38.65
CA GLY A 73 -0.73 11.06 39.22
C GLY A 73 -1.87 10.86 40.24
N GLU A 74 -2.23 9.64 40.63
CA GLU A 74 -3.30 9.40 41.63
C GLU A 74 -2.80 8.80 42.96
N ASP A 75 -1.47 8.75 43.16
CA ASP A 75 -0.85 8.04 44.29
C ASP A 75 0.00 8.96 45.21
N GLU A 76 -0.20 10.28 45.20
CA GLU A 76 0.32 11.22 46.21
C GLU A 76 -0.80 12.02 46.89
#